data_AF-A0AA39ZBG3-F1
#
_entry.id   AF-A0AA39ZBG3-F1
#
_cell.length_a   1.000
_cell.length_b   1.000
_cell.length_c   1.000
_cell.angle_alpha   90.00
_cell.angle_beta   90.00
_cell.angle_gamma   90.00
#
_symmetry.space_group_name_H-M   'P 1'
#
loop_
_entity.id
_entity.type
_entity.pdbx_description
1 polymer ?
#
loop_
_entity_poly.entity_id
_entity_poly.type
_entity_poly.pdbx_seq_one_letter_code
_entity_poly.pdbx_strand_id
1 'polypeptide(L)'
;MSYGHVFKDVTGQYLFIRPLGTGVSCQAQLVRHLPTGEYRVRKVLHRRVPIGEELPRNIRYTVDADIQAIIQFNNEAAIVDLLQKSTERNQPKIATLYSHSTQVDEKKRKYTRVSYWSLSNGGDLDSFLADYQYHLPRPFILRFLSQILTTLQHLYTACHDRLGPIVHNDLHAGNILLHYPSNAPSPIPEFHLIDFGLATPLSPAFIADDNDFLLPTPGNPPDWDVPRVLRIVDKLLATWPEEHRAFLHSGGDPIGSAYRLLLDLDRRFQDLLLQHRRHIHETTDLSQRLTLPDLRPVIGYVNSSLATLDPQGVEMRGHQLVSQAYLNFCEPEFRAPMTYSKLNEIGHAKGLPGPWHIGYLDPDRNYQVLDLLAVGNKETFHRPNEDNTNSDSDSAWGDD
;
A
#
# COMPACT_ATOMS: atom_id res chain seq x y z
N MET A 1 10.51 -16.81 30.27
CA MET A 1 10.93 -17.62 29.10
C MET A 1 9.70 -17.93 28.26
N SER A 2 9.78 -17.75 26.94
CA SER A 2 8.63 -17.93 26.05
C SER A 2 9.06 -18.38 24.65
N TYR A 3 8.13 -18.89 23.85
CA TYR A 3 8.40 -19.32 22.47
C TYR A 3 7.64 -18.41 21.49
N GLY A 4 8.18 -18.19 20.28
CA GLY A 4 7.47 -17.43 19.23
C GLY A 4 7.85 -17.87 17.81
N HIS A 5 7.03 -17.48 16.84
CA HIS A 5 7.22 -17.84 15.43
C HIS A 5 8.23 -16.90 14.76
N VAL A 6 9.30 -17.47 14.20
CA VAL A 6 10.39 -16.72 13.55
C VAL A 6 10.47 -17.06 12.07
N PHE A 7 10.32 -16.05 11.21
CA PHE A 7 10.57 -16.17 9.78
C PHE A 7 12.03 -15.87 9.49
N LYS A 8 12.59 -16.59 8.51
CA LYS A 8 13.92 -16.29 7.96
C LYS A 8 13.76 -15.79 6.54
N ASP A 9 14.48 -14.73 6.22
CA ASP A 9 14.59 -14.19 4.88
C ASP A 9 16.05 -13.78 4.61
N VAL A 10 16.35 -13.42 3.36
CA VAL A 10 17.68 -12.98 2.93
C VAL A 10 18.20 -11.76 3.71
N THR A 11 17.31 -10.93 4.24
CA THR A 11 17.65 -9.73 5.01
C THR A 11 17.77 -9.96 6.51
N GLY A 12 17.39 -11.13 7.02
CA GLY A 12 17.52 -11.44 8.44
C GLY A 12 16.39 -12.30 8.98
N GLN A 13 16.14 -12.15 10.28
CA GLN A 13 15.13 -12.90 11.01
C GLN A 13 14.02 -11.98 11.49
N TYR A 14 12.79 -12.48 11.46
CA TYR A 14 11.59 -11.72 11.73
C TYR A 14 10.73 -12.45 12.74
N LEU A 15 10.43 -11.83 13.87
CA LEU A 15 9.50 -12.36 14.87
C LEU A 15 8.08 -11.99 14.49
N PHE A 16 7.19 -12.98 14.39
CA PHE A 16 5.76 -12.74 14.18
C PHE A 16 5.16 -12.04 15.39
N ILE A 17 4.38 -10.98 15.14
CA ILE A 17 3.65 -10.27 16.17
C ILE A 17 2.16 -10.64 16.10
N ARG A 18 1.49 -10.30 15.00
CA ARG A 18 0.05 -10.53 14.81
C ARG A 18 -0.36 -10.43 13.34
N PRO A 19 -1.52 -10.97 12.92
CA PRO A 19 -2.09 -10.65 11.61
C PRO A 19 -2.51 -9.17 11.58
N LEU A 20 -2.42 -8.54 10.41
CA LEU A 20 -2.90 -7.17 10.16
C LEU A 20 -4.16 -7.16 9.30
N GLY A 21 -4.25 -8.07 8.34
CA GLY A 21 -5.41 -8.17 7.45
C GLY A 21 -5.20 -9.18 6.35
N THR A 22 -6.27 -9.43 5.59
CA THR A 22 -6.29 -10.33 4.45
C THR A 22 -6.86 -9.57 3.26
N GLY A 23 -6.05 -9.40 2.21
CA GLY A 23 -6.48 -8.88 0.92
C GLY A 23 -6.80 -10.00 -0.06
N VAL A 24 -7.12 -9.63 -1.30
CA VAL A 24 -7.52 -10.55 -2.38
C VAL A 24 -6.43 -11.58 -2.69
N SER A 25 -5.17 -11.15 -2.76
CA SER A 25 -4.05 -11.98 -3.17
C SER A 25 -3.12 -12.36 -2.02
N CYS A 26 -3.11 -11.59 -0.93
CA CYS A 26 -2.13 -11.74 0.13
C CYS A 26 -2.68 -11.55 1.53
N GLN A 27 -1.98 -12.15 2.50
CA GLN A 27 -2.17 -11.91 3.93
C GLN A 27 -1.08 -10.94 4.42
N ALA A 28 -1.48 -9.89 5.12
CA ALA A 28 -0.57 -8.94 5.77
C ALA A 28 -0.38 -9.30 7.24
N GLN A 29 0.87 -9.27 7.70
CA GLN A 29 1.27 -9.65 9.05
C GLN A 29 2.21 -8.59 9.63
N LEU A 30 2.02 -8.27 10.90
CA LEU A 30 2.98 -7.45 11.65
C LEU A 30 4.12 -8.36 12.11
N VAL A 31 5.34 -7.99 11.76
CA VAL A 31 6.55 -8.68 12.17
C VAL A 31 7.53 -7.68 12.75
N ARG A 32 8.45 -8.18 13.59
CA ARG A 32 9.58 -7.40 14.11
C ARG A 32 10.87 -7.94 13.53
N HIS A 33 11.61 -7.08 12.83
CA HIS A 33 12.92 -7.40 12.32
C HIS A 33 13.91 -7.48 13.49
N LEU A 34 14.41 -8.69 13.78
CA LEU A 34 15.21 -8.94 14.98
C LEU A 34 16.55 -8.19 15.01
N PRO A 35 17.29 -8.05 13.89
CA PRO A 35 18.54 -7.31 13.88
C PRO A 35 18.39 -5.81 14.22
N THR A 36 17.34 -5.15 13.70
CA THR A 36 17.15 -3.69 13.89
C THR A 36 16.15 -3.35 14.98
N GLY A 37 15.34 -4.32 15.41
CA GLY A 37 14.23 -4.12 16.33
C GLY A 37 13.01 -3.44 15.72
N GLU A 38 13.06 -3.06 14.44
CA GLU A 38 12.00 -2.33 13.73
C GLU A 38 10.78 -3.21 13.43
N TYR A 39 9.59 -2.60 13.49
CA TYR A 39 8.36 -3.24 13.02
C TYR A 39 8.20 -3.09 11.50
N ARG A 40 7.77 -4.16 10.85
CA ARG A 40 7.57 -4.24 9.40
C ARG A 40 6.28 -4.98 9.08
N VAL A 41 5.75 -4.74 7.89
CA VAL A 41 4.60 -5.48 7.35
C VAL A 41 5.13 -6.58 6.45
N ARG A 42 4.83 -7.83 6.77
CA ARG A 42 5.08 -8.99 5.92
C ARG A 42 3.81 -9.28 5.11
N LYS A 43 3.87 -9.13 3.79
CA LYS A 43 2.82 -9.59 2.86
C LYS A 43 3.18 -10.99 2.35
N VAL A 44 2.22 -11.91 2.37
CA VAL A 44 2.39 -13.31 1.94
C VAL A 44 1.31 -13.67 0.95
N LEU A 45 1.67 -14.16 -0.23
CA LEU A 45 0.70 -14.62 -1.22
C LEU A 45 -0.10 -15.83 -0.69
N HIS A 46 -1.44 -15.76 -0.76
CA HIS A 46 -2.33 -16.85 -0.34
C HIS A 46 -2.09 -18.12 -1.15
N ARG A 47 -2.03 -17.94 -2.48
CA ARG A 47 -1.89 -19.05 -3.41
C ARG A 47 -0.45 -19.51 -3.49
N ARG A 48 -0.25 -20.79 -3.15
CA ARG A 48 1.00 -21.48 -3.45
C ARG A 48 1.01 -21.93 -4.90
N VAL A 49 2.08 -21.61 -5.61
CA VAL A 49 2.21 -21.84 -7.05
C VAL A 49 3.04 -23.09 -7.29
N PRO A 50 2.60 -24.07 -8.10
CA PRO A 50 3.42 -25.22 -8.42
C PRO A 50 4.75 -24.83 -9.09
N ILE A 51 5.82 -25.54 -8.76
CA ILE A 51 7.14 -25.34 -9.36
C ILE A 51 7.10 -25.85 -10.80
N GLY A 52 7.40 -24.96 -11.74
CA GLY A 52 7.34 -25.23 -13.18
C GLY A 52 6.03 -24.77 -13.82
N GLU A 53 5.03 -24.38 -13.02
CA GLU A 53 3.88 -23.65 -13.52
C GLU A 53 4.14 -22.15 -13.40
N GLU A 54 3.80 -21.40 -14.45
CA GLU A 54 3.67 -19.97 -14.31
C GLU A 54 2.49 -19.66 -13.40
N LEU A 55 2.65 -18.61 -12.58
CA LEU A 55 1.50 -18.01 -11.90
C LEU A 55 0.40 -17.77 -12.94
N PRO A 56 -0.87 -18.12 -12.65
CA PRO A 56 -1.99 -17.68 -13.47
C PRO A 56 -1.81 -16.19 -13.74
N ARG A 57 -1.95 -15.77 -15.01
CA ARG A 57 -1.52 -14.44 -15.47
C ARG A 57 -2.03 -13.33 -14.52
N ASN A 58 -3.29 -13.38 -14.12
CA ASN A 58 -3.91 -12.45 -13.14
C ASN A 58 -3.23 -12.36 -11.76
N ILE A 59 -2.55 -13.41 -11.28
CA ILE A 59 -1.82 -13.41 -10.00
C ILE A 59 -0.34 -13.04 -10.20
N ARG A 60 0.24 -13.38 -11.36
CA ARG A 60 1.58 -12.92 -11.76
C ARG A 60 1.65 -11.40 -11.78
N TYR A 61 0.56 -10.73 -12.17
CA TYR A 61 0.49 -9.27 -12.19
C TYR A 61 0.22 -8.62 -10.82
N THR A 62 -0.19 -9.31 -9.76
CA THR A 62 -0.54 -8.60 -8.51
C THR A 62 0.65 -8.48 -7.56
N VAL A 63 1.26 -9.58 -7.16
CA VAL A 63 2.38 -9.53 -6.19
C VAL A 63 3.70 -9.18 -6.85
N ASP A 64 3.98 -9.70 -8.05
CA ASP A 64 5.20 -9.33 -8.75
C ASP A 64 5.07 -7.90 -9.32
N ALA A 65 3.89 -7.39 -9.72
CA ALA A 65 3.79 -5.98 -10.11
C ALA A 65 3.90 -5.02 -8.92
N ASP A 66 3.33 -5.35 -7.75
CA ASP A 66 3.56 -4.59 -6.50
C ASP A 66 5.06 -4.35 -6.28
N ILE A 67 5.83 -5.43 -6.36
CA ILE A 67 7.27 -5.44 -6.14
C ILE A 67 8.00 -4.75 -7.29
N GLN A 68 7.66 -5.04 -8.55
CA GLN A 68 8.33 -4.46 -9.71
C GLN A 68 8.09 -2.95 -9.82
N ALA A 69 6.85 -2.51 -9.63
CA ALA A 69 6.49 -1.10 -9.61
C ALA A 69 7.31 -0.35 -8.55
N ILE A 70 7.41 -0.91 -7.34
CA ILE A 70 8.14 -0.25 -6.25
C ILE A 70 9.66 -0.38 -6.38
N ILE A 71 10.20 -1.51 -6.85
CA ILE A 71 11.63 -1.63 -7.15
C ILE A 71 12.04 -0.59 -8.19
N GLN A 72 11.25 -0.44 -9.25
CA GLN A 72 11.53 0.54 -10.28
C GLN A 72 11.43 1.96 -9.74
N PHE A 73 10.36 2.26 -9.01
CA PHE A 73 10.18 3.55 -8.34
C PHE A 73 11.37 3.89 -7.43
N ASN A 74 11.81 2.96 -6.58
CA ASN A 74 12.92 3.19 -5.65
C ASN A 74 14.25 3.41 -6.37
N ASN A 75 14.50 2.69 -7.47
CA ASN A 75 15.71 2.87 -8.26
C ASN A 75 15.76 4.26 -8.93
N GLU A 76 14.62 4.77 -9.39
CA GLU A 76 14.51 6.10 -10.01
C GLU A 76 14.50 7.23 -8.96
N ALA A 77 13.80 7.04 -7.84
CA ALA A 77 13.77 8.01 -6.73
C ALA A 77 15.17 8.23 -6.14
N ALA A 78 15.99 7.19 -6.01
CA ALA A 78 17.39 7.33 -5.60
C ALA A 78 18.19 8.22 -6.55
N ILE A 79 17.92 8.15 -7.86
CA ILE A 79 18.56 9.00 -8.87
C ILE A 79 18.05 10.44 -8.76
N VAL A 80 16.74 10.65 -8.58
CA VAL A 80 16.15 11.99 -8.44
C VAL A 80 16.61 12.68 -7.16
N ASP A 81 16.66 11.98 -6.02
CA ASP A 81 17.14 12.54 -4.75
C ASP A 81 18.64 12.89 -4.80
N LEU A 82 19.46 12.07 -5.48
CA LEU A 82 20.86 12.37 -5.75
C LEU A 82 21.03 13.65 -6.59
N LEU A 83 20.08 13.95 -7.48
CA LEU A 83 20.16 15.07 -8.43
C LEU A 83 19.50 16.35 -7.92
N GLN A 84 18.44 16.29 -7.12
CA GLN A 84 17.58 17.45 -6.85
C GLN A 84 17.70 18.06 -5.46
N LYS A 85 18.47 17.49 -4.51
CA LYS A 85 18.52 17.96 -3.09
C LYS A 85 17.12 18.29 -2.58
N SER A 86 16.15 17.43 -2.88
CA SER A 86 14.75 17.71 -2.62
C SER A 86 14.56 17.83 -1.11
N THR A 87 13.76 18.80 -0.68
CA THR A 87 13.36 18.89 0.74
C THR A 87 12.39 17.75 1.03
N GLU A 88 12.49 17.12 2.22
CA GLU A 88 11.67 15.94 2.62
C GLU A 88 10.16 16.11 2.38
N ARG A 89 9.65 17.34 2.33
CA ARG A 89 8.24 17.65 2.04
C ARG A 89 7.77 17.24 0.65
N ASN A 90 8.67 17.17 -0.33
CA ASN A 90 8.33 16.86 -1.71
C ASN A 90 8.63 15.42 -2.10
N GLN A 91 9.03 14.58 -1.14
CA GLN A 91 9.26 13.18 -1.41
C GLN A 91 7.92 12.46 -1.59
N PRO A 92 7.80 11.62 -2.63
CA PRO A 92 6.63 10.79 -2.82
C PRO A 92 6.45 9.85 -1.62
N LYS A 93 5.21 9.69 -1.20
CA LYS A 93 4.85 9.00 0.04
C LYS A 93 4.28 7.63 -0.30
N ILE A 94 5.18 6.66 -0.47
CA ILE A 94 4.87 5.25 -0.75
C ILE A 94 5.45 4.38 0.38
N ALA A 95 4.78 3.29 0.73
CA ALA A 95 5.36 2.32 1.67
C ALA A 95 6.66 1.72 1.10
N THR A 96 7.73 1.77 1.89
CA THR A 96 9.06 1.33 1.47
C THR A 96 9.13 -0.19 1.45
N LEU A 97 9.53 -0.76 0.32
CA LEU A 97 9.89 -2.18 0.22
C LEU A 97 11.30 -2.41 0.77
N TYR A 98 11.44 -3.21 1.83
CA TYR A 98 12.75 -3.58 2.40
C TYR A 98 13.35 -4.81 1.71
N SER A 99 12.54 -5.85 1.51
CA SER A 99 12.95 -7.07 0.83
C SER A 99 11.78 -7.85 0.29
N HIS A 100 12.08 -8.74 -0.64
CA HIS A 100 11.15 -9.75 -1.09
C HIS A 100 11.90 -11.05 -1.36
N SER A 101 11.20 -12.18 -1.26
CA SER A 101 11.77 -13.48 -1.55
C SER A 101 10.73 -14.48 -2.04
N THR A 102 11.25 -15.54 -2.66
CA THR A 102 10.48 -16.72 -3.04
C THR A 102 10.79 -17.83 -2.05
N GLN A 103 9.78 -18.26 -1.31
CA GLN A 103 9.89 -19.38 -0.39
C GLN A 103 9.43 -20.65 -1.10
N VAL A 104 10.36 -21.56 -1.34
CA VAL A 104 10.12 -22.82 -2.05
C VAL A 104 9.82 -23.93 -1.04
N ASP A 105 8.70 -24.62 -1.26
CA ASP A 105 8.34 -25.88 -0.61
C ASP A 105 8.66 -27.01 -1.59
N GLU A 106 9.90 -27.52 -1.50
CA GLU A 106 10.42 -28.58 -2.38
C GLU A 106 9.56 -29.84 -2.31
N LYS A 107 9.07 -30.19 -1.11
CA LYS A 107 8.25 -31.39 -0.89
C LYS A 107 6.91 -31.30 -1.63
N LYS A 108 6.23 -30.16 -1.51
CA LYS A 108 4.94 -29.95 -2.19
C LYS A 108 5.12 -29.50 -3.64
N ARG A 109 6.37 -29.34 -4.10
CA ARG A 109 6.75 -28.70 -5.36
C ARG A 109 5.96 -27.41 -5.58
N LYS A 110 5.93 -26.53 -4.58
CA LYS A 110 5.23 -25.24 -4.66
C LYS A 110 6.13 -24.12 -4.17
N TYR A 111 5.82 -22.87 -4.54
CA TYR A 111 6.45 -21.69 -3.97
C TYR A 111 5.42 -20.66 -3.53
N THR A 112 5.82 -19.79 -2.62
CA THR A 112 5.07 -18.61 -2.15
C THR A 112 5.97 -17.38 -2.25
N ARG A 113 5.40 -16.25 -2.65
CA ARG A 113 6.08 -14.95 -2.61
C ARG A 113 5.84 -14.28 -1.26
N VAL A 114 6.89 -13.67 -0.74
CA VAL A 114 6.87 -12.89 0.51
C VAL A 114 7.55 -11.56 0.27
N SER A 115 6.99 -10.49 0.80
CA SER A 115 7.60 -9.15 0.79
C SER A 115 7.48 -8.47 2.15
N TYR A 116 8.45 -7.62 2.47
CA TYR A 116 8.56 -6.91 3.73
C TYR A 116 8.57 -5.41 3.49
N TRP A 117 7.65 -4.70 4.13
CA TRP A 117 7.35 -3.30 3.88
C TRP A 117 7.48 -2.46 5.14
N SER A 118 7.63 -1.14 4.98
CA SER A 118 7.52 -0.19 6.08
C SER A 118 6.13 -0.22 6.70
N LEU A 119 6.09 0.01 8.01
CA LEU A 119 4.85 0.07 8.78
C LEU A 119 4.33 1.51 8.82
N SER A 120 3.10 1.70 8.34
CA SER A 120 2.30 2.89 8.64
C SER A 120 1.46 2.59 9.88
N ASN A 121 1.81 3.23 11.00
CA ASN A 121 1.29 2.92 12.33
C ASN A 121 -0.13 3.45 12.59
N GLY A 122 -0.74 4.15 11.64
CA GLY A 122 -2.06 4.76 11.77
C GLY A 122 -3.21 3.99 11.10
N GLY A 123 -2.97 2.82 10.53
CA GLY A 123 -4.01 2.09 9.76
C GLY A 123 -4.31 2.75 8.43
N ASP A 124 -5.39 2.32 7.77
CA ASP A 124 -5.85 2.91 6.50
C ASP A 124 -6.83 4.08 6.71
N LEU A 125 -6.95 4.92 5.68
CA LEU A 125 -7.78 6.12 5.72
C LEU A 125 -9.28 5.78 5.77
N ASP A 126 -9.74 4.69 5.16
CA ASP A 126 -11.16 4.30 5.23
C ASP A 126 -11.54 3.94 6.68
N SER A 127 -10.72 3.12 7.36
CA SER A 127 -10.91 2.79 8.78
C SER A 127 -10.85 4.03 9.67
N PHE A 128 -9.91 4.95 9.42
CA PHE A 128 -9.85 6.22 10.15
C PHE A 128 -11.12 7.05 9.98
N LEU A 129 -11.65 7.17 8.76
CA LEU A 129 -12.86 7.95 8.49
C LEU A 129 -14.12 7.29 9.08
N ALA A 130 -14.15 5.96 9.18
CA ALA A 130 -15.24 5.25 9.83
C ALA A 130 -15.32 5.55 11.33
N ASP A 131 -14.17 5.71 11.99
CA ASP A 131 -14.07 5.96 13.43
C ASP A 131 -14.14 7.46 13.79
N TYR A 132 -13.80 8.35 12.85
CA TYR A 132 -13.66 9.78 13.13
C TYR A 132 -15.01 10.51 13.09
N GLN A 133 -15.45 11.01 14.25
CA GLN A 133 -16.79 11.58 14.45
C GLN A 133 -16.89 13.09 14.21
N TYR A 134 -15.76 13.76 13.99
CA TYR A 134 -15.71 15.22 13.87
C TYR A 134 -15.50 15.64 12.41
N HIS A 135 -15.66 16.93 12.13
CA HIS A 135 -15.20 17.48 10.86
C HIS A 135 -13.67 17.44 10.82
N LEU A 136 -13.11 17.10 9.67
CA LEU A 136 -11.67 17.10 9.48
C LEU A 136 -11.15 18.53 9.32
N PRO A 137 -10.07 18.93 10.02
CA PRO A 137 -9.52 20.27 9.91
C PRO A 137 -8.86 20.48 8.54
N ARG A 138 -8.84 21.71 8.03
CA ARG A 138 -8.34 22.00 6.67
C ARG A 138 -6.89 21.56 6.45
N PRO A 139 -5.96 21.74 7.42
CA PRO A 139 -4.59 21.28 7.28
C PRO A 139 -4.46 19.78 7.01
N PHE A 140 -5.39 18.95 7.52
CA PHE A 140 -5.40 17.50 7.26
C PHE A 140 -5.69 17.22 5.80
N ILE A 141 -6.77 17.80 5.26
CA ILE A 141 -7.21 17.59 3.87
C ILE A 141 -6.16 18.13 2.88
N LEU A 142 -5.55 19.28 3.19
CA LEU A 142 -4.52 19.85 2.34
C LEU A 142 -3.19 19.07 2.41
N ARG A 143 -2.82 18.52 3.57
CA ARG A 143 -1.67 17.61 3.64
C ARG A 143 -1.92 16.34 2.84
N PHE A 144 -3.11 15.76 2.94
CA PHE A 144 -3.54 14.64 2.12
C PHE A 144 -3.38 14.95 0.63
N LEU A 145 -3.98 16.05 0.16
CA LEU A 145 -3.90 16.47 -1.24
C LEU A 145 -2.45 16.68 -1.68
N SER A 146 -1.65 17.39 -0.88
CA SER A 146 -0.24 17.65 -1.17
C SER A 146 0.54 16.35 -1.38
N GLN A 147 0.45 15.41 -0.44
CA GLN A 147 1.25 14.18 -0.45
C GLN A 147 0.77 13.20 -1.52
N ILE A 148 -0.54 13.01 -1.68
CA ILE A 148 -1.09 12.10 -2.69
C ILE A 148 -0.85 12.63 -4.09
N LEU A 149 -1.11 13.91 -4.36
CA LEU A 149 -0.87 14.49 -5.68
C LEU A 149 0.62 14.51 -6.03
N THR A 150 1.51 14.78 -5.06
CA THR A 150 2.96 14.68 -5.28
C THR A 150 3.39 13.26 -5.61
N THR A 151 2.81 12.27 -4.93
CA THR A 151 3.09 10.85 -5.20
C THR A 151 2.60 10.45 -6.60
N LEU A 152 1.38 10.82 -6.98
CA LEU A 152 0.85 10.58 -8.32
C LEU A 152 1.66 11.29 -9.40
N GLN A 153 2.05 12.55 -9.18
CA GLN A 153 2.92 13.29 -10.09
C GLN A 153 4.22 12.53 -10.32
N HIS A 154 4.80 11.97 -9.26
CA HIS A 154 6.00 11.16 -9.38
C HIS A 154 5.75 9.89 -10.20
N LEU A 155 4.66 9.15 -9.97
CA LEU A 155 4.29 7.99 -10.80
C LEU A 155 4.10 8.37 -12.28
N TYR A 156 3.60 9.58 -12.54
CA TYR A 156 3.32 10.06 -13.90
C TYR A 156 4.58 10.52 -14.64
N THR A 157 5.62 10.95 -13.92
CA THR A 157 6.82 11.55 -14.53
C THR A 157 8.18 10.95 -14.18
N ALA A 158 8.30 10.07 -13.19
CA ALA A 158 9.60 9.47 -12.88
C ALA A 158 9.91 8.29 -13.81
N CYS A 159 8.87 7.54 -14.20
CA CYS A 159 9.00 6.26 -14.89
C CYS A 159 9.27 6.34 -16.41
N HIS A 160 9.91 7.41 -16.89
CA HIS A 160 9.96 7.77 -18.32
C HIS A 160 10.79 6.84 -19.23
N ASP A 161 11.85 6.18 -18.73
CA ASP A 161 12.84 5.56 -19.63
C ASP A 161 12.59 4.09 -19.97
N ARG A 162 11.90 3.33 -19.11
CA ARG A 162 11.67 1.88 -19.35
C ARG A 162 10.22 1.45 -19.42
N LEU A 163 9.36 1.98 -18.55
CA LEU A 163 7.95 1.57 -18.50
C LEU A 163 6.97 2.67 -18.91
N GLY A 164 7.40 3.93 -18.99
CA GLY A 164 6.49 5.05 -19.18
C GLY A 164 5.70 5.37 -17.90
N PRO A 165 4.80 6.37 -17.95
CA PRO A 165 4.00 6.80 -16.80
C PRO A 165 3.21 5.64 -16.18
N ILE A 166 3.11 5.58 -14.85
CA ILE A 166 2.36 4.53 -14.14
C ILE A 166 1.04 5.11 -13.60
N VAL A 167 -0.06 4.41 -13.84
CA VAL A 167 -1.37 4.68 -13.21
C VAL A 167 -1.60 3.64 -12.12
N HIS A 168 -2.09 4.04 -10.95
CA HIS A 168 -2.29 3.12 -9.82
C HIS A 168 -3.45 2.14 -10.06
N ASN A 169 -4.52 2.60 -10.72
CA ASN A 169 -5.78 1.88 -11.04
C ASN A 169 -6.62 1.39 -9.86
N ASP A 170 -6.05 1.27 -8.66
CA ASP A 170 -6.79 0.91 -7.44
C ASP A 170 -6.71 1.97 -6.34
N LEU A 171 -6.66 3.24 -6.73
CA LEU A 171 -6.61 4.32 -5.75
C LEU A 171 -7.96 4.46 -5.01
N HIS A 172 -7.98 4.13 -3.72
CA HIS A 172 -9.10 4.42 -2.84
C HIS A 172 -8.59 4.65 -1.41
N ALA A 173 -9.45 5.12 -0.50
CA ALA A 173 -9.03 5.46 0.86
C ALA A 173 -8.46 4.26 1.65
N GLY A 174 -9.00 3.05 1.49
CA GLY A 174 -8.38 1.83 2.03
C GLY A 174 -6.94 1.53 1.57
N ASN A 175 -6.51 2.06 0.42
CA ASN A 175 -5.13 1.93 -0.11
C ASN A 175 -4.25 3.14 0.27
N ILE A 176 -4.69 3.97 1.22
CA ILE A 176 -3.92 5.10 1.75
C ILE A 176 -3.73 4.89 3.24
N LEU A 177 -2.51 4.61 3.65
CA LEU A 177 -2.17 4.39 5.06
C LEU A 177 -1.77 5.70 5.73
N LEU A 178 -2.11 5.82 7.01
CA LEU A 178 -1.70 6.91 7.88
C LEU A 178 -0.42 6.53 8.62
N HIS A 179 0.58 7.41 8.63
CA HIS A 179 1.80 7.24 9.40
C HIS A 179 2.04 8.46 10.29
N TYR A 180 2.22 8.23 11.59
CA TYR A 180 2.54 9.25 12.58
C TYR A 180 4.05 9.17 12.88
N PRO A 181 4.85 10.15 12.40
CA PRO A 181 6.29 10.11 12.56
C PRO A 181 6.70 10.20 14.03
N SER A 182 7.53 9.25 14.47
CA SER A 182 8.02 9.21 15.87
C SER A 182 8.98 10.37 16.20
N ASN A 183 9.69 10.89 15.20
CA ASN A 183 10.79 11.83 15.39
C ASN A 183 10.32 13.30 15.49
N ALA A 184 9.09 13.57 15.07
CA ALA A 184 8.44 14.86 15.19
C ALA A 184 6.93 14.60 15.31
N PRO A 185 6.36 14.57 16.53
CA PRO A 185 4.95 14.30 16.73
C PRO A 185 4.13 15.43 16.08
N SER A 186 3.80 15.26 14.80
CA SER A 186 2.87 16.10 14.10
C SER A 186 1.47 15.62 14.46
N PRO A 187 0.54 16.52 14.81
CA PRO A 187 -0.85 16.15 15.03
C PRO A 187 -1.54 15.70 13.74
N ILE A 188 -0.91 15.84 12.57
CA ILE A 188 -1.46 15.39 11.29
C ILE A 188 -0.57 14.26 10.79
N PRO A 189 -1.13 13.09 10.44
CA PRO A 189 -0.36 11.98 9.88
C PRO A 189 0.24 12.34 8.51
N GLU A 190 1.21 11.55 8.09
CA GLU A 190 1.60 11.39 6.70
C GLU A 190 0.69 10.37 6.02
N PHE A 191 0.45 10.54 4.73
CA PHE A 191 -0.42 9.70 3.90
C PHE A 191 0.44 8.91 2.92
N HIS A 192 0.52 7.59 3.11
CA HIS A 192 1.33 6.69 2.32
C HIS A 192 0.45 5.86 1.38
N LEU A 193 0.72 5.94 0.08
CA LEU A 193 0.07 5.10 -0.92
C LEU A 193 0.62 3.67 -0.88
N ILE A 194 -0.28 2.68 -0.99
CA ILE A 194 0.03 1.25 -1.00
C ILE A 194 -0.79 0.51 -2.07
N ASP A 195 -0.42 -0.75 -2.29
CA ASP A 195 -1.16 -1.72 -3.13
C ASP A 195 -1.19 -1.35 -4.62
N PHE A 196 -0.03 -1.50 -5.24
CA PHE A 196 0.24 -1.32 -6.66
C PHE A 196 -0.04 -2.61 -7.45
N GLY A 197 -0.79 -3.56 -6.90
CA GLY A 197 -1.07 -4.83 -7.57
C GLY A 197 -1.89 -4.71 -8.85
N LEU A 198 -2.56 -3.57 -9.04
CA LEU A 198 -3.27 -3.21 -10.28
C LEU A 198 -2.59 -2.06 -11.04
N ALA A 199 -1.43 -1.59 -10.58
CA ALA A 199 -0.75 -0.47 -11.21
C ALA A 199 -0.26 -0.86 -12.61
N THR A 200 -0.49 0.00 -13.60
CA THR A 200 -0.13 -0.28 -14.99
C THR A 200 0.72 0.82 -15.60
N PRO A 201 1.78 0.47 -16.33
CA PRO A 201 2.48 1.42 -17.19
C PRO A 201 1.63 1.81 -18.40
N LEU A 202 1.69 3.09 -18.80
CA LEU A 202 1.03 3.64 -19.99
C LEU A 202 1.91 3.58 -21.26
N SER A 203 2.79 2.58 -21.38
CA SER A 203 3.67 2.44 -22.55
C SER A 203 2.97 1.75 -23.74
N PRO A 204 3.11 2.28 -24.97
CA PRO A 204 2.68 1.61 -26.21
C PRO A 204 3.21 0.18 -26.40
N ALA A 205 4.38 -0.14 -25.85
CA ALA A 205 4.95 -1.49 -25.96
C ALA A 205 4.23 -2.53 -25.08
N PHE A 206 3.63 -2.09 -23.96
CA PHE A 206 2.77 -2.94 -23.12
C PHE A 206 1.36 -3.10 -23.71
N ILE A 207 0.95 -2.15 -24.55
CA ILE A 207 -0.27 -2.14 -25.35
C ILE A 207 -0.14 -3.08 -26.56
N ALA A 208 1.06 -3.26 -27.13
CA ALA A 208 1.27 -4.04 -28.36
C ALA A 208 1.54 -5.55 -28.14
N ASP A 209 1.85 -5.99 -26.92
CA ASP A 209 2.10 -7.40 -26.58
C ASP A 209 0.77 -8.04 -26.13
N ASP A 210 0.04 -8.71 -27.03
CA ASP A 210 -1.18 -9.58 -26.89
C ASP A 210 -1.78 -9.82 -25.48
N ASN A 211 -1.98 -8.76 -24.69
CA ASN A 211 -2.49 -8.80 -23.34
C ASN A 211 -3.95 -8.32 -23.36
N ASP A 212 -4.85 -9.26 -23.64
CA ASP A 212 -6.31 -9.16 -23.59
C ASP A 212 -6.91 -8.61 -22.28
N PHE A 213 -6.09 -8.33 -21.26
CA PHE A 213 -6.57 -7.87 -19.94
C PHE A 213 -6.27 -6.41 -19.60
N LEU A 214 -5.39 -5.73 -20.36
CA LEU A 214 -4.97 -4.36 -20.03
C LEU A 214 -4.76 -3.45 -21.23
N LEU A 215 -4.90 -3.97 -22.45
CA LEU A 215 -5.39 -3.10 -23.49
C LEU A 215 -6.74 -2.56 -22.98
N PRO A 216 -6.95 -1.23 -22.91
CA PRO A 216 -8.31 -0.75 -22.98
C PRO A 216 -8.90 -1.46 -24.20
N THR A 217 -9.81 -2.40 -23.99
CA THR A 217 -10.65 -2.87 -25.09
C THR A 217 -11.13 -1.60 -25.79
N PRO A 218 -11.15 -1.51 -27.13
CA PRO A 218 -11.66 -0.32 -27.79
C PRO A 218 -13.04 0.05 -27.21
N GLY A 219 -13.07 1.00 -26.26
CA GLY A 219 -14.21 1.19 -25.35
C GLY A 219 -13.95 1.40 -23.85
N ASN A 220 -12.86 0.89 -23.24
CA ASN A 220 -12.65 0.92 -21.79
C ASN A 220 -11.27 1.49 -21.39
N PRO A 221 -11.06 2.82 -21.43
CA PRO A 221 -9.77 3.46 -21.15
C PRO A 221 -9.23 3.11 -19.76
N PRO A 222 -7.91 3.27 -19.51
CA PRO A 222 -7.42 3.34 -18.13
C PRO A 222 -8.13 4.50 -17.43
N ASP A 223 -8.92 4.19 -16.41
CA ASP A 223 -9.35 5.18 -15.44
C ASP A 223 -8.08 5.70 -14.76
N TRP A 224 -7.68 6.93 -15.05
CA TRP A 224 -6.56 7.57 -14.37
C TRP A 224 -6.95 7.95 -12.92
N ASP A 225 -5.98 8.36 -12.09
CA ASP A 225 -6.20 8.37 -10.63
C ASP A 225 -6.94 9.60 -10.10
N VAL A 226 -7.04 10.71 -10.84
CA VAL A 226 -7.67 11.95 -10.31
C VAL A 226 -9.16 11.82 -10.00
N PRO A 227 -10.00 11.17 -10.82
CA PRO A 227 -11.38 10.86 -10.44
C PRO A 227 -11.47 10.08 -9.12
N ARG A 228 -10.49 9.20 -8.83
CA ARG A 228 -10.40 8.48 -7.56
C ARG A 228 -9.99 9.41 -6.41
N VAL A 229 -9.04 10.32 -6.62
CA VAL A 229 -8.69 11.36 -5.66
C VAL A 229 -9.91 12.21 -5.32
N LEU A 230 -10.66 12.66 -6.32
CA LEU A 230 -11.88 13.46 -6.12
C LEU A 230 -12.91 12.74 -5.23
N ARG A 231 -13.15 11.44 -5.49
CA ARG A 231 -14.03 10.62 -4.63
C ARG A 231 -13.54 10.52 -3.19
N ILE A 232 -12.23 10.45 -2.98
CA ILE A 232 -11.66 10.45 -1.62
C ILE A 232 -11.86 11.83 -0.98
N VAL A 233 -11.61 12.91 -1.70
CA VAL A 233 -11.87 14.28 -1.20
C VAL A 233 -13.34 14.46 -0.85
N ASP A 234 -14.28 13.93 -1.64
CA ASP A 234 -15.71 13.96 -1.33
C ASP A 234 -16.00 13.23 0.00
N LYS A 235 -15.38 12.06 0.24
CA LYS A 235 -15.47 11.35 1.52
C LYS A 235 -14.92 12.19 2.68
N LEU A 236 -13.77 12.85 2.50
CA LEU A 236 -13.17 13.72 3.52
C LEU A 236 -14.11 14.90 3.85
N LEU A 237 -14.68 15.52 2.82
CA LEU A 237 -15.59 16.66 2.94
C LEU A 237 -16.97 16.28 3.47
N ALA A 238 -17.40 15.02 3.35
CA ALA A 238 -18.65 14.53 3.92
C ALA A 238 -18.70 14.68 5.45
N THR A 239 -17.53 14.79 6.10
CA THR A 239 -17.42 15.06 7.55
C THR A 239 -17.80 16.51 7.92
N TRP A 240 -17.92 17.41 6.94
CA TRP A 240 -18.22 18.82 7.18
C TRP A 240 -19.73 19.11 7.19
N PRO A 241 -20.21 20.04 8.03
CA PRO A 241 -21.58 20.55 7.95
C PRO A 241 -21.93 21.06 6.55
N GLU A 242 -23.18 20.91 6.12
CA GLU A 242 -23.64 21.28 4.77
C GLU A 242 -23.37 22.76 4.44
N GLU A 243 -23.56 23.65 5.40
CA GLU A 243 -23.26 25.08 5.28
C GLU A 243 -21.78 25.37 4.94
N HIS A 244 -20.86 24.57 5.50
CA HIS A 244 -19.42 24.68 5.22
C HIS A 244 -19.10 24.10 3.84
N ARG A 245 -19.81 23.05 3.40
CA ARG A 245 -19.67 22.52 2.04
C ARG A 245 -20.18 23.50 0.99
N ALA A 246 -21.28 24.20 1.25
CA ALA A 246 -21.77 25.26 0.37
C ALA A 246 -20.73 26.39 0.16
N PHE A 247 -19.95 26.70 1.21
CA PHE A 247 -18.88 27.68 1.13
C PHE A 247 -17.70 27.23 0.24
N LEU A 248 -17.44 25.92 0.08
CA LEU A 248 -16.41 25.42 -0.84
C LEU A 248 -16.72 25.81 -2.30
N HIS A 249 -18.00 25.92 -2.65
CA HIS A 249 -18.44 26.30 -3.97
C HIS A 249 -18.40 27.82 -4.22
N SER A 250 -18.34 28.66 -3.17
CA SER A 250 -18.27 30.12 -3.28
C SER A 250 -16.88 30.64 -3.70
N GLY A 251 -15.87 29.79 -3.59
CA GLY A 251 -14.52 30.03 -4.08
C GLY A 251 -13.59 30.84 -3.18
N GLY A 252 -13.98 31.09 -1.94
CA GLY A 252 -13.11 31.65 -0.90
C GLY A 252 -12.29 30.62 -0.12
N ASP A 253 -12.60 29.32 -0.24
CA ASP A 253 -11.92 28.26 0.52
C ASP A 253 -10.79 27.59 -0.29
N PRO A 254 -9.61 27.36 0.33
CA PRO A 254 -8.48 26.70 -0.33
C PRO A 254 -8.76 25.27 -0.81
N ILE A 255 -9.54 24.48 -0.05
CA ILE A 255 -9.91 23.12 -0.45
C ILE A 255 -10.87 23.18 -1.63
N GLY A 256 -11.86 24.06 -1.59
CA GLY A 256 -12.81 24.26 -2.70
C GLY A 256 -12.11 24.70 -3.99
N SER A 257 -11.06 25.51 -3.89
CA SER A 257 -10.25 25.93 -5.04
C SER A 257 -9.36 24.81 -5.57
N ALA A 258 -8.69 24.04 -4.70
CA ALA A 258 -7.93 22.85 -5.11
C ALA A 258 -8.83 21.81 -5.79
N TYR A 259 -10.03 21.58 -5.25
CA TYR A 259 -11.03 20.69 -5.82
C TYR A 259 -11.47 21.12 -7.23
N ARG A 260 -11.76 22.41 -7.43
CA ARG A 260 -12.09 22.95 -8.76
C ARG A 260 -10.94 22.83 -9.76
N LEU A 261 -9.69 23.02 -9.32
CA LEU A 261 -8.52 22.80 -10.17
C LEU A 261 -8.40 21.33 -10.60
N LEU A 262 -8.64 20.39 -9.68
CA LEU A 262 -8.67 18.95 -10.01
C LEU A 262 -9.80 18.59 -10.98
N LEU A 263 -10.99 19.17 -10.82
CA LEU A 263 -12.10 18.98 -11.76
C LEU A 263 -11.79 19.55 -13.15
N ASP A 264 -11.18 20.72 -13.23
CA ASP A 264 -10.77 21.32 -14.51
C ASP A 264 -9.69 20.47 -15.19
N LEU A 265 -8.72 19.99 -14.41
CA LEU A 265 -7.69 19.07 -14.90
C LEU A 265 -8.30 17.77 -15.45
N ASP A 266 -9.28 17.19 -14.74
CA ASP A 266 -9.97 15.99 -15.20
C ASP A 266 -10.74 16.21 -16.48
N ARG A 267 -11.51 17.29 -16.59
CA ARG A 267 -12.20 17.63 -17.84
C ARG A 267 -11.23 17.73 -19.02
N ARG A 268 -10.12 18.46 -18.84
CA ARG A 268 -9.10 18.61 -19.90
C ARG A 268 -8.47 17.28 -20.28
N PHE A 269 -8.22 16.39 -19.32
CA PHE A 269 -7.65 15.09 -19.61
C PHE A 269 -8.65 14.15 -20.29
N GLN A 270 -9.93 14.17 -19.89
CA GLN A 270 -10.97 13.43 -20.60
C GLN A 270 -11.10 13.89 -22.05
N ASP A 271 -10.99 15.20 -22.32
CA ASP A 271 -10.95 15.74 -23.68
C ASP A 271 -9.73 15.23 -24.46
N LEU A 272 -8.55 15.22 -23.83
CA LEU A 272 -7.31 14.72 -24.44
C LEU A 272 -7.38 13.22 -24.72
N LEU A 273 -7.93 12.43 -23.79
CA LEU A 273 -8.21 11.00 -23.98
C LEU A 273 -9.15 10.78 -25.17
N LEU A 274 -10.21 11.58 -25.29
CA LEU A 274 -11.16 11.48 -26.38
C LEU A 274 -10.50 11.80 -27.74
N GLN A 275 -9.65 12.83 -27.79
CA GLN A 275 -8.89 13.18 -28.99
C GLN A 275 -7.90 12.08 -29.38
N HIS A 276 -7.18 11.53 -28.39
CA HIS A 276 -6.23 10.44 -28.62
C HIS A 276 -6.92 9.18 -29.12
N ARG A 277 -8.13 8.85 -28.61
CA ARG A 277 -8.95 7.75 -29.13
C ARG A 277 -9.33 7.93 -30.59
N ARG A 278 -9.78 9.14 -30.95
CA ARG A 278 -10.11 9.45 -32.36
C ARG A 278 -8.88 9.25 -33.23
N HIS A 279 -7.73 9.76 -32.80
CA HIS A 279 -6.48 9.59 -33.53
C HIS A 279 -6.11 8.12 -33.74
N ILE A 280 -6.02 7.31 -32.68
CA ILE A 280 -5.69 5.87 -32.79
C ILE A 280 -6.66 5.14 -33.72
N HIS A 281 -7.97 5.43 -33.60
CA HIS A 281 -8.98 4.80 -34.43
C HIS A 281 -8.86 5.19 -35.92
N GLU A 282 -8.51 6.44 -36.19
CA GLU A 282 -8.38 6.99 -37.55
C GLU A 282 -7.06 6.60 -38.22
N THR A 283 -5.95 6.52 -37.47
CA THR A 283 -4.61 6.34 -38.04
C THR A 283 -4.04 4.94 -37.88
N THR A 284 -4.61 4.10 -36.99
CA THR A 284 -4.01 2.83 -36.54
C THR A 284 -2.59 2.97 -35.98
N ASP A 285 -2.14 4.22 -35.73
CA ASP A 285 -0.81 4.52 -35.20
C ASP A 285 -0.81 4.45 -33.68
N LEU A 286 -0.27 3.35 -33.14
CA LEU A 286 -0.10 3.12 -31.71
C LEU A 286 1.15 3.80 -31.15
N SER A 287 1.97 4.47 -31.97
CA SER A 287 3.23 5.06 -31.53
C SER A 287 3.05 6.34 -30.71
N GLN A 288 1.88 7.00 -30.80
CA GLN A 288 1.59 8.18 -30.00
C GLN A 288 1.49 7.83 -28.50
N ARG A 289 2.30 8.50 -27.68
CA ARG A 289 2.25 8.37 -26.23
C ARG A 289 1.19 9.30 -25.65
N LEU A 290 0.28 8.73 -24.87
CA LEU A 290 -0.61 9.52 -24.02
C LEU A 290 0.24 10.20 -22.94
N THR A 291 0.14 11.52 -22.84
CA THR A 291 0.80 12.28 -21.76
C THR A 291 -0.20 12.45 -20.62
N LEU A 292 0.16 12.01 -19.42
CA LEU A 292 -0.67 12.21 -18.24
C LEU A 292 -0.68 13.69 -17.80
N PRO A 293 -1.73 14.15 -17.11
CA PRO A 293 -1.84 15.54 -16.71
C PRO A 293 -0.76 15.97 -15.72
N ASP A 294 -0.28 17.20 -15.89
CA ASP A 294 0.65 17.82 -14.97
C ASP A 294 -0.07 18.30 -13.70
N LEU A 295 0.22 17.66 -12.57
CA LEU A 295 -0.36 17.98 -11.27
C LEU A 295 0.38 19.12 -10.55
N ARG A 296 1.56 19.54 -11.03
CA ARG A 296 2.39 20.57 -10.36
C ARG A 296 1.67 21.88 -10.08
N PRO A 297 0.79 22.41 -10.96
CA PRO A 297 0.03 23.63 -10.65
C PRO A 297 -0.88 23.47 -9.42
N VAL A 298 -1.57 22.33 -9.31
CA VAL A 298 -2.45 22.03 -8.17
C VAL A 298 -1.64 21.83 -6.90
N ILE A 299 -0.53 21.07 -6.99
CA ILE A 299 0.40 20.85 -5.86
C ILE A 299 0.95 22.19 -5.35
N GLY A 300 1.39 23.07 -6.25
CA GLY A 300 1.91 24.39 -5.89
C GLY A 300 0.87 25.24 -5.16
N TYR A 301 -0.38 25.23 -5.62
CA TYR A 301 -1.50 25.91 -4.95
C TYR A 301 -1.79 25.33 -3.56
N VAL A 302 -1.89 24.00 -3.44
CA VAL A 302 -2.14 23.30 -2.18
C VAL A 302 -1.03 23.58 -1.17
N ASN A 303 0.24 23.49 -1.58
CA ASN A 303 1.39 23.74 -0.72
C ASN A 303 1.46 25.19 -0.24
N SER A 304 1.15 26.14 -1.13
CA SER A 304 1.08 27.57 -0.77
C SER A 304 -0.03 27.83 0.25
N SER A 305 -1.18 27.17 0.07
CA SER A 305 -2.31 27.26 1.00
C SER A 305 -1.97 26.63 2.35
N LEU A 306 -1.35 25.45 2.36
CA LEU A 306 -0.93 24.77 3.58
C LEU A 306 0.10 25.59 4.39
N ALA A 307 0.98 26.33 3.71
CA ALA A 307 1.97 27.18 4.36
C ALA A 307 1.36 28.43 5.03
N THR A 308 0.19 28.88 4.56
CA THR A 308 -0.51 30.06 5.11
C THR A 308 -1.64 29.68 6.06
N LEU A 309 -2.14 28.45 5.99
CA LEU A 309 -3.21 27.95 6.83
C LEU A 309 -2.71 27.56 8.20
N ASP A 310 -3.44 28.08 9.18
CA ASP A 310 -3.27 27.78 10.60
C ASP A 310 -1.86 27.97 11.18
N PRO A 311 -1.21 29.14 11.00
CA PRO A 311 0.14 29.40 11.50
C PRO A 311 0.24 29.32 13.04
N GLN A 312 -0.90 29.37 13.73
CA GLN A 312 -1.01 29.33 15.19
C GLN A 312 -1.56 27.98 15.72
N GLY A 313 -1.85 27.02 14.83
CA GLY A 313 -2.39 25.71 15.19
C GLY A 313 -3.80 25.76 15.80
N VAL A 314 -4.56 26.83 15.58
CA VAL A 314 -5.91 27.06 16.11
C VAL A 314 -6.94 26.10 15.52
N GLU A 315 -6.95 25.88 14.19
CA GLU A 315 -7.87 24.88 13.60
C GLU A 315 -7.51 23.47 14.06
N MET A 316 -6.26 23.23 14.42
CA MET A 316 -5.82 21.95 14.96
C MET A 316 -6.13 21.78 16.46
N ARG A 317 -6.47 22.86 17.20
CA ARG A 317 -6.78 22.78 18.64
C ARG A 317 -8.12 22.08 18.84
N GLY A 318 -8.09 20.96 19.56
CA GLY A 318 -9.28 20.18 19.89
C GLY A 318 -9.52 18.99 18.95
N HIS A 319 -8.77 18.87 17.86
CA HIS A 319 -8.79 17.69 17.01
C HIS A 319 -7.74 16.69 17.47
N GLN A 320 -8.17 15.59 18.09
CA GLN A 320 -7.34 14.39 18.22
C GLN A 320 -7.41 13.63 16.90
N LEU A 321 -6.60 14.03 15.93
CA LEU A 321 -6.42 13.31 14.66
C LEU A 321 -5.53 12.09 14.89
N VAL A 322 -5.94 11.24 15.82
CA VAL A 322 -5.24 10.03 16.19
C VAL A 322 -6.18 8.89 15.84
N SER A 323 -5.75 8.00 14.94
CA SER A 323 -6.56 6.85 14.59
C SER A 323 -6.58 5.84 15.74
N GLN A 324 -7.68 5.09 15.86
CA GLN A 324 -7.76 4.00 16.83
C GLN A 324 -6.65 2.96 16.58
N ALA A 325 -6.31 2.72 15.31
CA ALA A 325 -5.18 1.88 14.94
C ALA A 325 -3.84 2.38 15.52
N TYR A 326 -3.60 3.69 15.55
CA TYR A 326 -2.41 4.25 16.18
C TYR A 326 -2.44 4.12 17.71
N LEU A 327 -3.59 4.39 18.35
CA LEU A 327 -3.75 4.20 19.79
C LEU A 327 -3.44 2.75 20.18
N ASN A 328 -4.05 1.81 19.47
CA ASN A 328 -3.78 0.39 19.65
C ASN A 328 -2.28 0.11 19.41
N PHE A 329 -1.66 0.66 18.37
CA PHE A 329 -0.22 0.46 18.14
C PHE A 329 0.66 1.04 19.26
N CYS A 330 0.27 2.14 19.89
CA CYS A 330 0.98 2.72 21.04
C CYS A 330 0.83 1.87 22.30
N GLU A 331 -0.17 1.03 22.40
CA GLU A 331 -0.35 0.14 23.54
C GLU A 331 0.66 -1.03 23.48
N PRO A 332 1.37 -1.32 24.59
CA PRO A 332 2.39 -2.38 24.62
C PRO A 332 1.84 -3.77 24.23
N GLU A 333 0.58 -4.05 24.56
CA GLU A 333 -0.07 -5.34 24.30
C GLU A 333 -0.23 -5.63 22.80
N PHE A 334 -0.52 -4.62 21.98
CA PHE A 334 -0.65 -4.77 20.52
C PHE A 334 0.69 -4.81 19.79
N ARG A 335 1.79 -4.50 20.50
CA ARG A 335 3.18 -4.63 20.06
C ARG A 335 3.85 -5.89 20.59
N ALA A 336 3.28 -6.52 21.62
CA ALA A 336 3.80 -7.74 22.20
C ALA A 336 3.72 -8.86 21.16
N PRO A 337 4.81 -9.61 20.95
CA PRO A 337 4.78 -10.76 20.07
C PRO A 337 3.79 -11.80 20.58
N MET A 338 3.16 -12.52 19.65
CA MET A 338 2.42 -13.72 20.00
C MET A 338 3.41 -14.76 20.56
N THR A 339 3.38 -14.95 21.88
CA THR A 339 4.27 -15.88 22.56
C THR A 339 3.52 -17.02 23.22
N TYR A 340 4.23 -18.12 23.45
CA TYR A 340 3.70 -19.35 24.01
C TYR A 340 4.51 -19.74 25.23
N SER A 341 3.84 -20.28 26.25
CA SER A 341 4.49 -20.71 27.49
C SER A 341 5.14 -22.08 27.36
N LYS A 342 4.59 -22.93 26.48
CA LYS A 342 5.07 -24.30 26.24
C LYS A 342 5.35 -24.54 24.76
N LEU A 343 6.38 -25.34 24.49
CA LEU A 343 6.82 -25.69 23.14
C LEU A 343 5.75 -26.45 22.33
N ASN A 344 4.90 -27.25 22.98
CA ASN A 344 3.84 -28.00 22.31
C ASN A 344 2.67 -27.09 21.87
N GLU A 345 2.44 -25.96 22.54
CA GLU A 345 1.36 -25.02 22.19
C GLU A 345 1.65 -24.30 20.87
N ILE A 346 2.92 -23.93 20.63
CA ILE A 346 3.32 -23.16 19.44
C ILE A 346 3.28 -23.96 18.13
N GLY A 347 3.37 -25.29 18.21
CA GLY A 347 3.34 -26.19 17.05
C GLY A 347 1.99 -26.25 16.33
N HIS A 348 0.91 -25.75 16.94
CA HIS A 348 -0.46 -25.86 16.43
C HIS A 348 -1.03 -24.54 15.88
N ALA A 349 -0.18 -23.58 15.52
CA ALA A 349 -0.62 -22.29 14.98
C ALA A 349 -1.34 -22.45 13.63
N LYS A 350 -2.68 -22.47 13.68
CA LYS A 350 -3.55 -22.44 12.49
C LYS A 350 -3.49 -21.05 11.85
N GLY A 351 -3.49 -21.00 10.51
CA GLY A 351 -3.61 -19.73 9.76
C GLY A 351 -2.34 -18.87 9.71
N LEU A 352 -1.17 -19.41 10.06
CA LEU A 352 0.12 -18.73 9.89
C LEU A 352 0.91 -19.28 8.68
N PRO A 353 0.90 -18.58 7.53
CA PRO A 353 1.70 -18.94 6.36
C PRO A 353 3.19 -19.07 6.68
N GLY A 354 3.70 -20.30 6.58
CA GLY A 354 5.13 -20.61 6.68
C GLY A 354 5.90 -20.40 5.37
N PRO A 355 7.19 -20.83 5.33
CA PRO A 355 7.97 -21.42 6.43
C PRO A 355 8.20 -20.48 7.62
N TRP A 356 8.06 -21.03 8.83
CA TRP A 356 8.43 -20.39 10.10
C TRP A 356 9.18 -21.38 11.01
N HIS A 357 9.93 -20.83 11.95
CA HIS A 357 10.72 -21.53 12.97
C HIS A 357 10.15 -21.24 14.35
N ILE A 358 10.49 -22.05 15.33
CA ILE A 358 10.21 -21.77 16.74
C ILE A 358 11.48 -21.17 17.35
N GLY A 359 11.38 -19.89 17.73
CA GLY A 359 12.42 -19.19 18.48
C GLY A 359 12.16 -19.26 19.98
N TYR A 360 13.22 -19.44 20.76
CA TYR A 360 13.21 -19.24 22.20
C TYR A 360 13.44 -17.76 22.51
N LEU A 361 12.47 -17.14 23.18
CA LEU A 361 12.43 -15.70 23.41
C LEU A 361 12.69 -15.37 24.88
N ASP A 362 13.46 -14.31 25.09
CA ASP A 362 13.67 -13.68 26.39
C ASP A 362 12.82 -12.41 26.52
N PRO A 363 11.69 -12.43 27.25
CA PRO A 363 10.85 -11.26 27.46
C PRO A 363 11.60 -10.11 28.14
N ASP A 364 12.54 -10.42 29.04
CA ASP A 364 13.30 -9.43 29.82
C ASP A 364 14.31 -8.68 28.95
N ARG A 365 14.66 -9.25 27.78
CA ARG A 365 15.49 -8.63 26.75
C ARG A 365 14.68 -8.17 25.55
N ASN A 366 13.45 -7.71 25.78
CA ASN A 366 12.57 -7.19 24.74
C ASN A 366 12.35 -8.23 23.61
N TYR A 367 12.14 -9.49 24.01
CA TYR A 367 11.89 -10.63 23.12
C TYR A 367 13.02 -10.92 22.13
N GLN A 368 14.28 -10.70 22.54
CA GLN A 368 15.43 -11.21 21.79
C GLN A 368 15.30 -12.73 21.62
N VAL A 369 15.56 -13.22 20.40
CA VAL A 369 15.67 -14.65 20.11
C VAL A 369 17.00 -15.15 20.66
N LEU A 370 16.94 -15.93 21.73
CA LEU A 370 18.11 -16.55 22.35
C LEU A 370 18.61 -17.76 21.56
N ASP A 371 17.67 -18.53 20.99
CA ASP A 371 17.98 -19.72 20.20
C ASP A 371 16.84 -20.06 19.23
N LEU A 372 17.15 -20.80 18.16
CA LEU A 372 16.17 -21.34 17.21
C LEU A 372 16.07 -22.84 17.42
N LEU A 373 15.05 -23.24 18.17
CA LEU A 373 14.93 -24.59 18.72
C LEU A 373 14.46 -25.62 17.69
N ALA A 374 13.62 -25.21 16.75
CA ALA A 374 13.10 -26.09 15.72
C ALA A 374 12.66 -25.31 14.48
N VAL A 375 12.72 -25.94 13.31
CA VAL A 375 11.84 -25.55 12.21
C VAL A 375 10.45 -26.06 12.60
N GLY A 376 9.41 -25.23 12.54
CA GLY A 376 8.03 -25.72 12.69
C GLY A 376 7.90 -26.96 11.82
N ASN A 377 7.41 -28.07 12.41
CA ASN A 377 7.49 -29.41 11.83
C ASN A 377 7.34 -29.34 10.30
N LYS A 378 8.26 -29.92 9.51
CA LYS A 378 8.29 -29.80 8.03
C LYS A 378 6.97 -30.24 7.34
N GLU A 379 5.99 -30.68 8.11
CA GLU A 379 4.64 -31.10 7.75
C GLU A 379 3.56 -30.05 8.10
N THR A 380 3.78 -29.15 9.07
CA THR A 380 2.84 -28.10 9.55
C THR A 380 2.75 -26.86 8.66
N PHE A 381 2.99 -27.02 7.36
CA PHE A 381 2.69 -26.02 6.36
C PHE A 381 1.16 -25.88 6.19
N HIS A 382 0.50 -25.25 7.17
CA HIS A 382 -0.94 -25.03 7.18
C HIS A 382 -1.35 -24.12 6.01
N ARG A 383 -2.38 -24.55 5.28
CA ARG A 383 -3.07 -23.77 4.26
C ARG A 383 -3.88 -22.66 4.94
N PRO A 384 -3.90 -21.42 4.45
CA PRO A 384 -5.11 -20.62 4.53
C PRO A 384 -6.09 -21.26 3.55
N ASN A 385 -7.06 -22.02 4.04
CA ASN A 385 -8.18 -22.49 3.21
C ASN A 385 -9.37 -21.59 3.53
N GLU A 386 -9.89 -20.89 2.52
CA GLU A 386 -11.14 -20.12 2.62
C GLU A 386 -12.38 -21.04 2.77
N ASP A 387 -12.26 -22.32 2.42
CA ASP A 387 -13.43 -23.20 2.20
C ASP A 387 -13.54 -24.41 3.14
N ASN A 388 -13.07 -24.38 4.40
CA ASN A 388 -13.34 -25.55 5.26
C ASN A 388 -13.52 -25.24 6.76
N THR A 389 -14.77 -25.30 7.22
CA THR A 389 -15.14 -25.34 8.64
C THR A 389 -14.97 -26.72 9.28
N ASN A 390 -14.67 -27.77 8.51
CA ASN A 390 -14.47 -29.12 9.06
C ASN A 390 -13.07 -29.66 8.75
N SER A 391 -12.38 -30.06 9.83
CA SER A 391 -11.12 -30.79 9.77
C SER A 391 -11.34 -32.24 9.31
N ASP A 392 -10.24 -32.83 8.84
CA ASP A 392 -10.02 -34.27 8.74
C ASP A 392 -10.69 -35.03 7.60
N SER A 393 -10.08 -34.96 6.41
CA SER A 393 -9.61 -36.16 5.67
C SER A 393 -9.10 -35.74 4.29
N ASP A 394 -7.77 -35.76 4.10
CA ASP A 394 -7.23 -35.89 2.74
C ASP A 394 -7.45 -37.35 2.31
N SER A 395 -8.67 -37.68 1.85
CA SER A 395 -8.88 -38.87 1.03
C SER A 395 -8.48 -38.53 -0.40
N ALA A 396 -7.28 -39.00 -0.74
CA ALA A 396 -6.84 -39.38 -2.07
C ALA A 396 -7.99 -39.77 -3.02
N TRP A 397 -7.99 -39.18 -4.22
CA TRP A 397 -8.57 -39.68 -5.48
C TRP A 397 -10.04 -40.15 -5.44
N GLY A 398 -10.89 -39.43 -6.18
CA GLY A 398 -12.17 -39.93 -6.68
C GLY A 398 -12.38 -39.40 -8.08
N ASP A 399 -12.03 -40.23 -9.06
CA ASP A 399 -12.53 -40.12 -10.43
C ASP A 399 -14.06 -40.25 -10.41
N ASP A 400 -14.73 -39.28 -11.03
CA ASP A 400 -15.86 -39.46 -11.98
C ASP A 400 -16.16 -38.13 -12.68
#